data_AF-A0A6B2CMW5-F1
#
_entry.id   AF-A0A6B2CMW5-F1
#
_cell.length_a   1.000
_cell.length_b   1.000
_cell.length_c   1.000
_cell.angle_alpha   90.00
_cell.angle_beta   90.00
_cell.angle_gamma   90.00
#
_symmetry.space_group_name_H-M   'P 1'
#
loop_
_entity.id
_entity.type
_entity.pdbx_description
1 polymer ?
#
loop_
_entity_poly.entity_id
_entity_poly.type
_entity_poly.pdbx_seq_one_letter_code
_entity_poly.pdbx_strand_id
1 'polypeptide(L)'
;MILGDKDIRILLKAGELVVEPLDDEVVRENGLDLRLGNGYCAFKNTDKVLDPRAPGSPEEFYECRKGESFVIEPHRHYLLHTLEYVKLPPYLAGLVNLRSTWARTGIYIPSTVVDAGFEGQLTIEVIGS
;
A
#
# COMPACT_ATOMS: atom_id res chain seq x y z
N MET A 1 -5.91 6.06 -19.19
CA MET A 1 -7.31 6.35 -18.78
C MET A 1 -7.36 6.16 -17.27
N ILE A 2 -8.02 7.05 -16.53
CA ILE A 2 -8.26 6.90 -15.08
C ILE A 2 -9.75 6.62 -14.92
N LEU A 3 -10.10 5.63 -14.10
CA LEU A 3 -11.50 5.29 -13.84
C LEU A 3 -12.16 6.35 -12.97
N GLY A 4 -13.36 6.78 -13.34
CA GLY A 4 -14.21 7.58 -12.47
C GLY A 4 -14.91 6.71 -11.42
N ASP A 5 -15.47 7.36 -10.40
CA ASP A 5 -16.27 6.75 -9.34
C ASP A 5 -17.36 5.79 -9.86
N LYS A 6 -18.08 6.18 -10.92
CA LYS A 6 -19.14 5.37 -11.53
C LYS A 6 -18.59 4.06 -12.09
N ASP A 7 -17.46 4.11 -12.79
CA ASP A 7 -16.84 2.93 -13.39
C ASP A 7 -16.31 2.00 -12.29
N ILE A 8 -15.65 2.57 -11.27
CA ILE A 8 -15.19 1.82 -10.10
C ILE A 8 -16.37 1.09 -9.43
N ARG A 9 -17.49 1.79 -9.21
CA ARG A 9 -18.70 1.19 -8.61
C ARG A 9 -19.32 0.11 -9.48
N ILE A 10 -19.26 0.24 -10.81
CA ILE A 10 -19.72 -0.81 -11.74
C ILE A 10 -18.86 -2.06 -11.57
N LEU A 11 -17.52 -1.91 -11.57
CA LEU A 11 -16.59 -3.04 -11.42
C LEU A 11 -16.73 -3.73 -10.05
N LEU A 12 -16.92 -2.96 -8.98
CA LEU A 12 -17.18 -3.50 -7.63
C LEU A 12 -18.48 -4.31 -7.60
N LYS A 13 -19.57 -3.78 -8.18
CA LYS A 13 -20.86 -4.48 -8.25
C LYS A 13 -20.82 -5.74 -9.12
N ALA A 14 -20.01 -5.72 -10.17
CA ALA A 14 -19.80 -6.88 -11.04
C ALA A 14 -18.90 -7.95 -10.41
N GLY A 15 -18.18 -7.63 -9.31
CA GLY A 15 -17.22 -8.53 -8.68
C GLY A 15 -15.89 -8.67 -9.44
N GLU A 16 -15.64 -7.82 -10.43
CA GLU A 16 -14.39 -7.82 -11.20
C GLU A 16 -13.27 -7.09 -10.45
N LEU A 17 -13.62 -6.03 -9.72
CA LEU A 17 -12.78 -5.39 -8.72
C LEU A 17 -13.28 -5.82 -7.35
N VAL A 18 -12.41 -6.38 -6.51
CA VAL A 18 -12.76 -6.75 -5.13
C VAL A 18 -11.97 -5.89 -4.17
N VAL A 19 -12.66 -5.35 -3.16
CA VAL A 19 -12.07 -4.60 -2.04
C VAL A 19 -12.75 -5.10 -0.78
N GLU A 20 -12.02 -5.72 0.13
CA GLU A 20 -12.61 -6.35 1.32
C GLU A 20 -11.83 -5.99 2.60
N PRO A 21 -12.48 -5.38 3.61
CA PRO A 21 -13.89 -4.99 3.66
C PRO A 21 -14.19 -3.76 2.78
N LEU A 22 -15.29 -3.81 2.02
CA LEU A 22 -15.80 -2.66 1.29
C LEU A 22 -16.62 -1.77 2.22
N ASP A 23 -16.19 -0.53 2.36
CA ASP A 23 -16.96 0.55 2.96
C ASP A 23 -17.34 1.55 1.85
N ASP A 24 -18.56 2.08 1.89
CA ASP A 24 -19.03 3.03 0.88
C ASP A 24 -18.21 4.33 0.86
N GLU A 25 -17.55 4.67 1.98
CA GLU A 25 -16.66 5.83 2.10
C GLU A 25 -15.30 5.63 1.40
N VAL A 26 -14.93 4.40 1.07
CA VAL A 26 -13.65 4.08 0.41
C VAL A 26 -13.64 4.58 -1.04
N VAL A 27 -14.78 4.56 -1.75
CA VAL A 27 -14.83 4.98 -3.15
C VAL A 27 -14.81 6.50 -3.26
N ARG A 28 -13.77 7.01 -3.91
CA ARG A 28 -13.55 8.43 -4.23
C ARG A 28 -13.91 8.72 -5.68
N GLU A 29 -13.79 10.00 -6.05
CA GLU A 29 -14.10 10.55 -7.37
C GLU A 29 -13.40 9.80 -8.53
N ASN A 30 -12.18 9.33 -8.29
CA ASN A 30 -11.34 8.65 -9.28
C ASN A 30 -10.36 7.64 -8.65
N GLY A 31 -10.74 7.02 -7.53
CA GLY A 31 -9.87 6.10 -6.81
C GLY A 31 -10.51 5.52 -5.55
N LEU A 32 -9.67 4.91 -4.72
CA LEU A 32 -10.06 4.27 -3.47
C LEU A 32 -9.20 4.82 -2.32
N ASP A 33 -9.82 5.33 -1.26
CA ASP A 33 -9.15 5.69 0.00
C ASP A 33 -9.02 4.42 0.86
N LEU A 34 -7.91 3.69 0.71
CA LEU A 34 -7.63 2.49 1.48
C LEU A 34 -7.12 2.83 2.88
N ARG A 35 -7.40 1.96 3.85
CA ARG A 35 -6.99 2.10 5.25
C ARG A 35 -5.71 1.32 5.52
N LEU A 36 -5.00 1.68 6.58
CA LEU A 36 -3.82 0.95 7.04
C LEU A 36 -4.23 -0.22 7.94
N GLY A 37 -3.57 -1.36 7.76
CA GLY A 37 -3.65 -2.47 8.70
C GLY A 37 -2.83 -2.21 9.96
N ASN A 38 -2.85 -3.16 10.89
CA ASN A 38 -2.14 -3.04 12.18
C ASN A 38 -0.72 -3.63 12.15
N GLY A 39 -0.28 -4.20 11.03
CA GLY A 39 1.07 -4.69 10.82
C GLY A 39 1.97 -3.63 10.20
N TYR A 40 3.21 -3.55 10.66
CA TYR A 40 4.24 -2.74 10.03
C TYR A 40 5.60 -3.41 10.18
N CYS A 41 6.54 -3.09 9.29
CA CYS A 41 7.93 -3.53 9.41
C CYS A 41 8.86 -2.33 9.39
N ALA A 42 9.76 -2.21 10.37
CA ALA A 42 10.77 -1.17 10.41
C ALA A 42 12.08 -1.70 9.81
N PHE A 43 12.72 -0.91 8.94
CA PHE A 43 14.03 -1.28 8.40
C PHE A 43 15.09 -1.27 9.51
N LYS A 44 15.92 -2.31 9.50
CA LYS A 44 17.05 -2.47 10.42
C LYS A 44 18.21 -1.62 9.93
N ASN A 45 18.92 -1.00 10.86
CA ASN A 45 20.24 -0.47 10.57
C ASN A 45 21.20 -1.66 10.50
N THR A 46 21.68 -1.98 9.32
CA THR A 46 22.58 -3.12 9.08
C THR A 46 23.67 -2.74 8.09
N ASP A 47 24.83 -3.36 8.29
CA ASP A 47 26.00 -3.37 7.40
C ASP A 47 25.95 -4.51 6.38
N LYS A 48 24.90 -5.35 6.42
CA LYS A 48 24.69 -6.41 5.44
C LYS A 48 24.50 -5.83 4.04
N VAL A 49 25.16 -6.46 3.07
CA VAL A 49 25.01 -6.13 1.65
C VAL A 49 23.71 -6.72 1.12
N LEU A 50 22.84 -5.88 0.55
CA LEU A 50 21.69 -6.32 -0.23
C LEU A 50 22.14 -6.65 -1.66
N ASP A 51 22.26 -7.94 -1.96
CA ASP A 51 22.47 -8.43 -3.33
C ASP A 51 21.19 -9.09 -3.84
N PRO A 52 20.45 -8.47 -4.79
CA PRO A 52 19.23 -9.02 -5.36
C PRO A 52 19.40 -10.36 -6.11
N ARG A 53 20.65 -10.78 -6.37
CA ARG A 53 20.97 -12.04 -7.05
C ARG A 53 21.46 -13.12 -6.10
N ALA A 54 21.79 -12.77 -4.86
CA ALA A 54 22.31 -13.72 -3.89
C ALA A 54 21.19 -14.55 -3.24
N PRO A 55 21.48 -15.78 -2.78
CA PRO A 55 20.55 -16.54 -1.96
C PRO A 55 20.43 -15.87 -0.58
N GLY A 56 19.35 -15.12 -0.37
CA GLY A 56 19.05 -14.40 0.87
C GLY A 56 17.60 -13.93 0.88
N SER A 57 17.09 -13.63 2.06
CA SER A 57 15.69 -13.22 2.25
C SER A 57 15.62 -11.71 2.47
N PRO A 58 14.80 -10.94 1.73
CA PRO A 58 14.58 -9.52 2.01
C PRO A 58 14.16 -9.23 3.47
N GLU A 59 13.50 -10.18 4.12
CA GLU A 59 13.07 -10.19 5.52
C GLU A 59 14.23 -9.98 6.51
N GLU A 60 15.47 -10.23 6.09
CA GLU A 60 16.63 -9.97 6.94
C GLU A 60 16.83 -8.48 7.22
N PHE A 61 16.37 -7.60 6.31
CA PHE A 61 16.60 -6.15 6.35
C PHE A 61 15.53 -5.37 7.13
N TYR A 62 14.45 -6.01 7.58
CA TYR A 62 13.40 -5.36 8.35
C TYR A 62 12.91 -6.25 9.50
N GLU A 63 12.23 -5.64 10.46
CA GLU A 63 11.60 -6.32 11.59
C GLU A 63 10.12 -5.95 11.64
N CYS A 64 9.25 -6.96 11.53
CA CYS A 64 7.81 -6.76 11.52
C CYS A 64 7.21 -6.85 12.92
N ARG A 65 6.29 -5.94 13.21
CA ARG A 65 5.56 -5.81 14.47
C ARG A 65 4.09 -5.53 14.18
N LYS A 66 3.26 -5.69 15.21
CA LYS A 66 1.86 -5.25 15.20
C LYS A 66 1.64 -4.19 16.26
N GLY A 67 0.79 -3.23 15.98
CA GLY A 67 0.42 -2.19 16.94
C GLY A 67 -0.79 -1.40 16.48
N GLU A 68 -1.56 -0.90 17.43
CA GLU A 68 -2.68 0.03 17.18
C GLU A 68 -2.18 1.41 16.73
N SER A 69 -0.95 1.76 17.10
CA SER A 69 -0.26 2.96 16.65
C SER A 69 1.26 2.76 16.70
N PHE A 70 1.97 3.54 15.89
CA PHE A 70 3.42 3.65 15.94
C PHE A 70 3.85 5.04 15.47
N VAL A 71 5.08 5.43 15.80
CA VAL A 71 5.67 6.71 15.39
C VAL A 71 6.50 6.49 14.12
N ILE A 72 6.21 7.28 13.09
CA ILE A 72 7.09 7.38 11.92
C ILE A 72 8.22 8.34 12.29
N GLU A 73 9.42 7.80 12.45
CA GLU A 73 10.60 8.59 12.81
C GLU A 73 11.16 9.33 11.57
N PRO A 74 11.77 10.52 11.74
CA PRO A 74 12.45 11.22 10.66
C PRO A 74 13.56 10.36 10.04
N HIS A 75 13.64 10.39 8.70
CA HIS A 75 14.60 9.68 7.86
C HIS A 75 14.59 8.14 8.01
N ARG A 76 13.50 7.58 8.51
CA ARG A 76 13.34 6.14 8.73
C ARG A 76 12.31 5.56 7.77
N HIS A 77 12.59 4.34 7.32
CA HIS A 77 11.77 3.60 6.36
C HIS A 77 10.93 2.55 7.09
N TYR A 78 9.68 2.44 6.67
CA TYR A 78 8.72 1.47 7.18
C TYR A 78 7.96 0.83 6.02
N LEU A 79 7.66 -0.46 6.14
CA LEU A 79 6.68 -1.15 5.30
C LEU A 79 5.36 -1.20 6.06
N LEU A 80 4.32 -0.61 5.49
CA LEU A 80 2.94 -0.74 5.93
C LEU A 80 2.17 -1.63 4.97
N HIS A 81 0.94 -1.97 5.33
CA HIS A 81 0.04 -2.64 4.41
C HIS A 81 -1.37 -2.08 4.50
N THR A 82 -2.15 -2.26 3.45
CA THR A 82 -3.58 -1.94 3.48
C THR A 82 -4.32 -2.87 4.42
N LEU A 83 -5.36 -2.35 5.06
CA LEU A 83 -6.34 -3.16 5.78
C LEU A 83 -7.12 -3.98 4.77
N GLU A 84 -7.56 -3.35 3.69
CA GLU A 84 -8.32 -3.99 2.64
C GLU A 84 -7.48 -4.99 1.85
N TYR A 85 -8.08 -6.13 1.59
CA TYR A 85 -7.72 -7.02 0.50
C TYR A 85 -8.22 -6.45 -0.82
N VAL A 86 -7.36 -6.39 -1.83
CA VAL A 86 -7.66 -5.87 -3.15
C VAL A 86 -7.42 -6.95 -4.19
N LYS A 87 -8.40 -7.15 -5.08
CA LYS A 87 -8.26 -7.98 -6.28
C LYS A 87 -8.56 -7.13 -7.51
N LEU A 88 -7.57 -6.95 -8.37
CA LEU A 88 -7.73 -6.24 -9.63
C LEU A 88 -8.06 -7.21 -10.77
N PRO A 89 -8.89 -6.82 -11.75
CA PRO A 89 -9.08 -7.61 -12.95
C PRO A 89 -7.80 -7.58 -13.82
N PRO A 90 -7.62 -8.55 -14.74
CA PRO A 90 -6.37 -8.71 -15.51
C PRO A 90 -6.10 -7.59 -16.52
N TYR A 91 -7.02 -6.64 -16.69
CA TYR A 91 -6.91 -5.51 -17.61
C TYR A 91 -6.78 -4.15 -16.89
N LEU A 92 -6.73 -4.14 -15.56
CA LEU A 92 -6.67 -2.91 -14.75
C LEU A 92 -5.45 -2.93 -13.83
N ALA A 93 -4.55 -1.97 -14.01
CA ALA A 93 -3.47 -1.69 -13.07
C ALA A 93 -3.89 -0.62 -12.05
N GLY A 94 -3.32 -0.67 -10.86
CA GLY A 94 -3.49 0.33 -9.81
C GLY A 94 -2.30 1.28 -9.72
N LEU A 95 -2.52 2.47 -9.16
CA LEU A 95 -1.46 3.41 -8.80
C LEU A 95 -1.69 3.89 -7.38
N VAL A 96 -0.84 3.46 -6.45
CA VAL A 96 -0.89 3.84 -5.04
C VAL A 96 -0.21 5.19 -4.85
N ASN A 97 -0.91 6.12 -4.21
CA ASN A 97 -0.41 7.46 -3.91
C ASN A 97 -0.79 7.88 -2.49
N LEU A 98 -0.01 8.79 -1.92
CA LEU A 98 -0.32 9.39 -0.63
C LEU A 98 -1.38 10.46 -0.80
N ARG A 99 -2.40 10.42 0.05
CA ARG A 99 -3.39 11.50 0.09
C ARG A 99 -2.71 12.81 0.47
N SER A 100 -3.02 13.88 -0.25
CA SER A 100 -2.36 15.19 -0.07
C SER A 100 -2.40 15.70 1.37
N THR A 101 -3.42 15.35 2.15
CA THR A 101 -3.51 15.65 3.58
C THR A 101 -2.30 15.15 4.37
N TRP A 102 -1.86 13.92 4.12
CA TRP A 102 -0.74 13.29 4.82
C TRP A 102 0.61 13.67 4.22
N ALA A 103 0.67 13.96 2.92
CA ALA A 103 1.90 14.46 2.30
C ALA A 103 2.41 15.75 2.96
N ARG A 104 1.50 16.58 3.50
CA ARG A 104 1.84 17.83 4.20
C ARG A 104 2.39 17.64 5.62
N THR A 105 2.40 16.43 6.16
CA THR A 105 2.89 16.14 7.52
C THR A 105 4.35 15.67 7.52
N GLY A 106 5.07 15.76 6.41
CA GLY A 106 6.41 15.22 6.28
C GLY A 106 6.43 13.70 6.12
N ILE A 107 5.34 13.12 5.61
CA ILE A 107 5.30 11.71 5.22
C ILE A 107 5.46 11.63 3.72
N TYR A 108 6.33 10.73 3.28
CA TYR A 108 6.54 10.43 1.87
C TYR A 108 6.27 8.95 1.62
N ILE A 109 5.59 8.65 0.51
CA ILE A 109 5.50 7.29 -0.03
C ILE A 109 5.93 7.31 -1.50
N PRO A 110 6.80 6.39 -1.95
CA PRO A 110 7.05 6.20 -3.36
C PRO A 110 5.77 5.78 -4.09
N SER A 111 5.49 6.39 -5.24
CA SER A 111 4.37 5.95 -6.09
C SER A 111 4.60 4.50 -6.52
N THR A 112 3.64 3.63 -6.22
CA THR A 112 3.74 2.20 -6.48
C THR A 112 2.69 1.79 -7.51
N VAL A 113 3.13 1.13 -8.57
CA VAL A 113 2.24 0.52 -9.58
C VAL A 113 1.83 -0.85 -9.06
N VAL A 114 0.53 -1.12 -9.10
CA VAL A 114 -0.06 -2.43 -8.78
C VAL A 114 -0.38 -3.11 -10.09
N ASP A 115 0.18 -4.30 -10.28
CA ASP A 115 0.01 -5.07 -11.51
C ASP A 115 -1.46 -5.45 -11.76
N ALA A 116 -1.82 -5.57 -13.04
CA ALA A 116 -3.13 -6.07 -13.40
C ALA A 116 -3.27 -7.55 -13.01
N GLY A 117 -4.43 -7.91 -12.46
CA GLY A 117 -4.63 -9.25 -11.88
C GLY A 117 -4.06 -9.44 -10.48
N PHE A 118 -3.48 -8.40 -9.85
CA PHE A 118 -3.00 -8.47 -8.47
C PHE A 118 -4.10 -8.90 -7.51
N GLU A 119 -3.72 -9.68 -6.50
CA GLU A 119 -4.61 -10.18 -5.46
C GLU A 119 -3.88 -10.22 -4.11
N GLY A 120 -4.34 -9.43 -3.14
CA GLY A 120 -3.75 -9.37 -1.80
C GLY A 120 -3.93 -8.03 -1.09
N GLN A 121 -3.29 -7.88 0.07
CA GLN A 121 -3.11 -6.58 0.71
C GLN A 121 -1.90 -5.87 0.08
N LEU A 122 -2.03 -4.57 -0.18
CA LEU A 122 -0.96 -3.79 -0.80
C LEU A 122 0.09 -3.45 0.26
N THR A 123 1.36 -3.75 -0.03
CA THR A 123 2.49 -3.24 0.77
C THR A 123 2.83 -1.83 0.34
N ILE A 124 3.02 -0.93 1.31
CA ILE A 124 3.29 0.49 1.09
C ILE A 124 4.58 0.86 1.82
N GLU A 125 5.59 1.33 1.09
CA GLU A 125 6.77 1.93 1.72
C GLU A 125 6.45 3.36 2.18
N VAL A 126 6.80 3.66 3.43
CA VAL A 126 6.63 4.97 4.05
C VAL A 126 7.94 5.47 4.61
N ILE A 127 8.25 6.74 4.34
CA ILE A 127 9.47 7.41 4.76
C ILE A 127 9.09 8.67 5.54
N GLY A 128 9.61 8.81 6.75
CA GLY A 128 9.56 10.09 7.48
C GLY A 128 10.55 11.07 6.88
N SER A 129 10.09 12.26 6.46
CA SER A 129 10.94 13.32 5.90
C SER A 129 11.67 14.10 6.97
#